data_AF-A0A955FJ97-F1
#
_entry.id   AF-A0A955FJ97-F1
#
_cell.length_a   1.000
_cell.length_b   1.000
_cell.length_c   1.000
_cell.angle_alpha   90.00
_cell.angle_beta   90.00
_cell.angle_gamma   90.00
#
_symmetry.space_group_name_H-M   'P 1'
#
loop_
_entity.id
_entity.type
_entity.pdbx_description
1 polymer ?
#
loop_
_entity_poly.entity_id
_entity_poly.type
_entity_poly.pdbx_seq_one_letter_code
_entity_poly.pdbx_strand_id
1 'polypeptide(L)'
;MSTNQRGLIIFIGLIVSVSFFCFLLPFIIMPGLGIGMALPVIQVPGEVYIENFPSPDFEFTNTLMGTLIADFLVLLIAVLAYRASKGWR
;
A
#
# COMPACT_ATOMS: atom_id res chain seq x y z
N MET A 1 -27.81 7.76 5.42
CA MET A 1 -26.37 7.69 5.08
C MET A 1 -26.20 8.09 3.63
N SER A 2 -25.48 9.18 3.35
CA SER A 2 -25.19 9.57 1.96
C SER A 2 -24.22 8.58 1.31
N THR A 3 -24.24 8.47 -0.02
CA THR A 3 -23.30 7.63 -0.79
C THR A 3 -21.84 7.94 -0.44
N ASN A 4 -21.51 9.23 -0.28
CA ASN A 4 -20.18 9.68 0.11
C ASN A 4 -19.80 9.21 1.54
N GLN A 5 -20.75 9.25 2.47
CA GLN A 5 -20.52 8.80 3.85
C GLN A 5 -20.33 7.27 3.92
N ARG A 6 -21.06 6.50 3.10
CA ARG A 6 -20.84 5.04 2.96
C ARG A 6 -19.48 4.74 2.34
N GLY A 7 -19.11 5.46 1.27
CA GLY A 7 -17.81 5.32 0.63
C GLY A 7 -16.65 5.60 1.57
N LEU A 8 -16.74 6.66 2.38
CA LEU A 8 -15.74 7.01 3.38
C LEU A 8 -15.56 5.90 4.43
N ILE A 9 -16.66 5.32 4.92
CA ILE A 9 -16.61 4.24 5.91
C ILE A 9 -15.98 2.98 5.33
N ILE A 10 -16.32 2.63 4.08
CA ILE A 10 -15.72 1.49 3.39
C ILE A 10 -14.22 1.73 3.19
N PHE A 11 -13.83 2.94 2.79
CA PHE A 11 -12.42 3.29 2.59
C PHE A 11 -11.61 3.22 3.89
N ILE A 12 -12.13 3.76 4.99
CA ILE A 12 -11.50 3.66 6.31
C ILE A 12 -11.40 2.19 6.74
N GLY A 13 -12.48 1.42 6.57
CA GLY A 13 -12.50 -0.01 6.89
C GLY A 13 -11.45 -0.80 6.08
N LEU A 14 -11.26 -0.45 4.81
CA LEU A 14 -10.25 -1.05 3.94
C LEU A 14 -8.83 -0.69 4.39
N ILE A 15 -8.55 0.59 4.67
CA ILE A 15 -7.24 1.01 5.17
C ILE A 15 -6.90 0.29 6.48
N VAL A 16 -7.85 0.24 7.42
CA VAL A 16 -7.64 -0.39 8.74
C VAL A 16 -7.41 -1.89 8.58
N SER A 17 -8.22 -2.58 7.76
CA SER A 17 -8.07 -4.02 7.58
C SER A 17 -6.77 -4.38 6.87
N VAL A 18 -6.43 -3.69 5.78
CA VAL A 18 -5.17 -3.91 5.04
C VAL A 18 -3.97 -3.62 5.94
N SER A 19 -3.96 -2.50 6.66
CA SER A 19 -2.86 -2.18 7.58
C SER A 19 -2.73 -3.21 8.70
N PHE A 20 -3.85 -3.71 9.24
CA PHE A 20 -3.81 -4.70 10.31
C PHE A 20 -3.32 -6.07 9.81
N PHE A 21 -3.90 -6.59 8.73
CA PHE A 21 -3.60 -7.95 8.25
C PHE A 21 -2.33 -8.04 7.41
N CYS A 22 -1.94 -6.98 6.69
CA CYS A 22 -0.76 -6.99 5.84
C CYS A 22 0.48 -6.42 6.53
N PHE A 23 0.34 -5.57 7.56
CA PHE A 23 1.47 -4.98 8.26
C PHE A 23 1.56 -5.40 9.74
N LEU A 24 0.58 -4.99 10.55
CA LEU A 24 0.67 -5.11 12.02
C LEU A 24 0.74 -6.57 12.49
N LEU A 25 -0.16 -7.41 12.01
CA LEU A 25 -0.25 -8.81 12.40
C LEU A 25 0.99 -9.62 11.99
N PRO A 26 1.43 -9.61 10.71
CA PRO A 26 2.57 -10.41 10.27
C PRO A 26 3.94 -9.89 10.74
N PHE A 27 4.14 -8.58 10.84
CA PHE A 27 5.48 -8.01 11.08
C PHE A 27 5.72 -7.53 12.52
N ILE A 28 4.66 -7.34 13.32
CA ILE A 28 4.81 -6.85 14.70
C ILE A 28 4.27 -7.90 15.69
N ILE A 29 3.02 -8.33 15.54
CA ILE A 29 2.37 -9.20 16.51
C ILE A 29 2.92 -10.63 16.46
N MET A 30 2.92 -11.27 15.28
CA MET A 30 3.37 -12.66 15.14
C MET A 30 4.84 -12.88 15.55
N PRO A 31 5.80 -11.99 15.16
CA PRO A 31 7.18 -12.07 15.65
C PRO A 31 7.29 -11.88 17.17
N GLY A 32 6.52 -10.94 17.75
CA GLY A 32 6.48 -10.74 19.20
C GLY A 32 5.92 -11.93 19.99
N LEU A 33 5.14 -12.79 19.34
CA LEU A 33 4.61 -14.03 19.92
C LEU A 33 5.49 -15.26 19.63
N GLY A 34 6.64 -15.09 18.97
CA GLY A 34 7.53 -16.20 18.60
C GLY A 34 6.91 -17.14 17.54
N ILE A 35 5.86 -16.71 16.84
CA ILE A 35 5.26 -17.45 15.74
C ILE A 35 6.14 -17.22 14.51
N GLY A 36 6.81 -18.30 14.06
CA GLY A 36 7.64 -18.26 12.87
C GLY A 36 6.80 -17.90 11.63
N MET A 37 6.99 -16.69 11.12
CA MET A 37 6.46 -16.29 9.82
C MET A 37 7.19 -17.11 8.76
N ALA A 38 6.45 -17.87 7.96
CA ALA A 38 6.98 -18.92 7.08
C ALA A 38 7.93 -18.43 5.95
N LEU A 39 8.13 -17.12 5.81
CA LEU A 39 9.10 -16.58 4.89
C LEU A 39 10.18 -15.87 5.71
N PRO A 40 11.45 -16.34 5.72
CA PRO A 40 12.53 -15.44 6.06
C PRO A 40 12.34 -14.24 5.15
N VAL A 41 12.10 -13.06 5.73
CA VAL A 41 12.01 -11.83 4.97
C VAL A 41 13.44 -11.54 4.54
N ILE A 42 13.92 -12.26 3.53
CA ILE A 42 15.07 -11.89 2.73
C ILE A 42 14.58 -10.67 1.96
N GLN A 43 14.57 -9.53 2.65
CA GLN A 43 14.43 -8.24 2.01
C GLN A 43 15.71 -8.09 1.22
N VAL A 44 15.65 -8.46 -0.05
CA VAL A 44 16.68 -8.04 -0.99
C VAL A 44 16.59 -6.52 -0.96
N PRO A 45 17.65 -5.83 -0.49
CA PRO A 45 17.64 -4.38 -0.46
C PRO A 45 17.31 -3.88 -1.86
N GLY A 46 16.43 -2.89 -1.93
CA GLY A 46 16.05 -2.30 -3.21
C GLY A 46 17.30 -1.81 -3.92
N GLU A 47 17.40 -2.10 -5.21
CA GLU A 47 18.47 -1.56 -6.04
C GLU A 47 18.28 -0.05 -6.12
N VAL A 48 19.31 0.71 -5.73
CA VAL A 48 19.27 2.17 -5.77
C VAL A 48 19.39 2.61 -7.23
N TYR A 49 18.35 3.25 -7.75
CA TYR A 49 18.38 3.87 -9.06
C TYR A 49 18.99 5.27 -9.00
N ILE A 50 18.68 6.02 -7.95
CA ILE A 50 19.18 7.39 -7.74
C ILE A 50 19.44 7.58 -6.25
N GLU A 51 20.69 7.89 -5.91
CA GLU A 51 21.09 8.24 -4.54
C GLU A 51 20.69 9.68 -4.19
N ASN A 52 20.38 9.94 -2.92
CA ASN A 52 20.12 11.28 -2.38
C ASN A 52 18.94 12.03 -3.04
N PHE A 53 17.91 11.30 -3.50
CA PHE A 53 16.74 11.86 -4.15
C PHE A 53 15.44 11.29 -3.55
N PRO A 54 14.49 12.12 -3.08
CA PRO A 54 14.41 13.57 -3.24
C PRO A 54 15.15 14.38 -2.16
N SER A 55 15.73 13.72 -1.16
CA SER A 55 16.45 14.36 -0.06
C SER A 55 17.79 13.64 0.23
N PRO A 56 18.75 14.31 0.89
CA PRO A 56 20.09 13.76 1.13
C PRO A 56 20.13 12.43 1.91
N ASP A 57 19.11 12.14 2.72
CA ASP A 57 19.03 10.89 3.49
C ASP A 57 18.06 9.87 2.85
N PHE A 58 17.76 10.01 1.57
CA PHE A 58 16.78 9.17 0.87
C PHE A 58 17.34 8.60 -0.42
N GLU A 59 17.24 7.28 -0.55
CA GLU A 59 17.62 6.55 -1.75
C GLU A 59 16.38 6.17 -2.56
N PHE A 60 16.34 6.58 -3.82
CA PHE A 60 15.26 6.22 -4.73
C PHE A 60 15.54 4.82 -5.30
N THR A 61 14.77 3.83 -4.85
CA THR A 61 14.99 2.42 -5.17
C THR A 61 14.00 1.87 -6.20
N ASN A 62 14.35 0.75 -6.82
CA ASN A 62 13.48 0.00 -7.71
C ASN A 62 12.16 -0.43 -7.06
N THR A 63 12.19 -0.82 -5.78
CA THR A 63 11.00 -1.19 -5.00
C THR A 63 10.07 0.01 -4.83
N LEU A 64 10.63 1.19 -4.56
CA LEU A 64 9.85 2.43 -4.46
C LEU A 64 9.25 2.80 -5.82
N MET A 65 10.03 2.75 -6.90
CA MET A 65 9.54 2.99 -8.26
C MET A 65 8.40 2.02 -8.63
N GLY A 66 8.57 0.73 -8.33
CA GLY A 66 7.55 -0.30 -8.57
C GLY A 66 6.26 -0.01 -7.80
N THR A 67 6.38 0.42 -6.54
CA THR A 67 5.24 0.82 -5.70
C THR A 67 4.51 2.02 -6.30
N LEU A 68 5.24 3.06 -6.72
CA LEU A 68 4.66 4.26 -7.34
C LEU A 68 3.93 3.95 -8.64
N ILE A 69 4.48 3.05 -9.47
CA ILE A 69 3.83 2.62 -10.72
C ILE A 69 2.54 1.84 -10.40
N ALA A 70 2.58 0.93 -9.42
CA ALA A 70 1.41 0.17 -9.01
C ALA A 70 0.29 1.10 -8.50
N ASP A 71 0.62 2.06 -7.64
CA ASP A 71 -0.32 3.06 -7.13
C ASP A 71 -0.93 3.91 -8.26
N PHE A 72 -0.09 4.35 -9.21
CA PHE A 72 -0.56 5.09 -10.38
C PHE A 72 -1.58 4.27 -11.20
N LEU A 73 -1.30 2.99 -11.44
CA LEU A 73 -2.22 2.11 -12.18
C LEU A 73 -3.53 1.90 -11.42
N VAL A 74 -3.49 1.71 -10.10
CA VAL A 74 -4.70 1.58 -9.27
C VAL A 74 -5.55 2.84 -9.34
N LEU A 75 -4.95 4.03 -9.21
CA LEU A 75 -5.65 5.31 -9.33
C LEU A 75 -6.26 5.49 -10.73
N LEU A 76 -5.51 5.13 -11.79
CA LEU A 76 -6.00 5.21 -13.16
C LEU A 76 -7.23 4.31 -13.36
N ILE A 77 -7.17 3.05 -12.90
CA ILE A 77 -8.30 2.12 -12.97
C ILE A 77 -9.49 2.65 -12.17
N ALA A 78 -9.26 3.18 -10.97
CA ALA A 78 -10.32 3.76 -10.14
C ALA A 78 -11.01 4.94 -10.83
N VAL A 79 -10.27 5.83 -11.49
CA VAL A 79 -10.82 6.95 -12.26
C VAL A 79 -11.62 6.44 -13.46
N LEU A 80 -11.11 5.46 -14.20
CA LEU A 80 -11.84 4.87 -15.34
C LEU A 80 -13.14 4.19 -14.88
N ALA A 81 -13.09 3.44 -13.78
CA ALA A 81 -14.26 2.80 -13.20
C ALA A 81 -15.29 3.83 -12.68
N TYR A 82 -14.83 4.92 -12.07
CA TYR A 82 -15.69 6.04 -11.66
C TYR A 82 -16.43 6.66 -12.86
N ARG A 83 -15.72 6.86 -13.99
CA ARG A 83 -16.34 7.35 -15.23
C ARG A 83 -17.35 6.35 -15.80
N ALA A 84 -17.00 5.05 -15.84
CA ALA A 84 -17.89 4.00 -16.34
C ALA A 84 -19.17 3.85 -15.51
N SER A 85 -19.07 4.02 -14.20
CA SER A 85 -20.19 3.97 -13.24
C SER A 85 -21.01 5.26 -13.14
N LYS A 86 -20.81 6.24 -14.03
CA LYS A 86 -21.53 7.54 -14.03
C LYS A 86 -21.44 8.28 -12.69
N GLY A 87 -20.28 8.19 -12.04
CA GLY A 87 -19.99 8.90 -10.81
C GLY A 87 -20.52 8.23 -9.54
N TRP A 88 -20.52 6.88 -9.52
CA TRP A 88 -21.05 6.05 -8.43
C TRP A 88 -22.51 6.39 -8.07
N ARG A 89 -23.33 6.62 -9.10
CA ARG A 89 -24.78 6.78 -8.99
C ARG A 89 -25.49 5.44 -9.02
#